data_AF-A0A4V2Z1C5-F1
#
_entry.id   AF-A0A4V2Z1C5-F1
#
_cell.length_a   1.000
_cell.length_b   1.000
_cell.length_c   1.000
_cell.angle_alpha   90.00
_cell.angle_beta   90.00
_cell.angle_gamma   90.00
#
_symmetry.space_group_name_H-M   'P 1'
#
loop_
_entity.id
_entity.type
_entity.pdbx_description
1 polymer ?
#
loop_
_entity_poly.entity_id
_entity_poly.type
_entity_poly.pdbx_seq_one_letter_code
_entity_poly.pdbx_strand_id
1 'polypeptide(L)'
;MNDFFAILYEGTFLGDLFYLDGFSNDMFEANAYMSIGLTMLLSSAFLEFIYYYFISNYSGFYKKRFWLIWILVIGIINFGAAYYQSTIAIEDFYSTSTEGSPYSFTEYFTFSMVNAIWAIIFSFLFSIVLKFKSVKASKTPF
;
A
#
# COMPACT_ATOMS: atom_id res chain seq x y z
N MET A 1 15.04 5.07 7.22
CA MET A 1 14.04 4.83 6.14
C MET A 1 12.78 4.21 6.72
N ASN A 2 12.92 3.27 7.66
CA ASN A 2 11.79 2.73 8.42
C ASN A 2 10.96 3.83 9.11
N ASP A 3 11.62 4.86 9.66
CA ASP A 3 10.96 6.01 10.32
C ASP A 3 10.01 6.76 9.38
N PHE A 4 10.40 6.95 8.13
CA PHE A 4 9.56 7.64 7.14
C PHE A 4 8.27 6.87 6.88
N PHE A 5 8.37 5.54 6.75
CA PHE A 5 7.22 4.70 6.52
C PHE A 5 6.38 4.54 7.78
N ALA A 6 6.98 4.42 8.97
CA ALA A 6 6.28 4.38 10.25
C ALA A 6 5.40 5.63 10.43
N ILE A 7 5.97 6.83 10.24
CA ILE A 7 5.23 8.11 10.29
C ILE A 7 4.04 8.11 9.33
N LEU A 8 4.20 7.52 8.15
CA LEU A 8 3.16 7.43 7.14
C LEU A 8 2.06 6.44 7.52
N TYR A 9 2.42 5.25 8.01
CA TYR A 9 1.48 4.19 8.39
C TYR A 9 0.75 4.49 9.69
N GLU A 10 1.42 5.04 10.69
CA GLU A 10 0.81 5.40 11.99
C GLU A 10 -0.05 6.65 11.89
N GLY A 11 0.11 7.43 10.82
CA GLY A 11 -0.65 8.65 10.62
C GLY A 11 -0.23 9.73 11.60
N THR A 12 1.07 9.83 11.93
CA THR A 12 1.61 10.76 12.92
C THR A 12 1.29 12.22 12.57
N PHE A 13 1.24 12.57 11.28
CA PHE A 13 0.79 13.91 10.84
C PHE A 13 -0.69 14.22 11.15
N LEU A 14 -1.49 13.20 11.46
CA LEU A 14 -2.90 13.27 11.84
C LEU A 14 -3.13 12.90 13.32
N GLY A 15 -2.06 12.90 14.14
CA GLY A 15 -2.13 12.60 15.58
C GLY A 15 -2.16 11.11 15.90
N ASP A 16 -1.32 10.32 15.24
CA ASP A 16 -1.13 8.87 15.49
C ASP A 16 -2.42 8.05 15.36
N LEU A 17 -3.27 8.46 14.42
CA LEU A 17 -4.63 7.93 14.25
C LEU A 17 -4.69 6.42 13.95
N PHE A 18 -3.60 5.85 13.43
CA PHE A 18 -3.50 4.43 13.07
C PHE A 18 -2.43 3.69 13.88
N TYR A 19 -1.88 4.33 14.93
CA TYR A 19 -0.96 3.66 15.82
C TYR A 19 -1.68 2.55 16.60
N LEU A 20 -1.12 1.34 16.55
CA LEU A 20 -1.61 0.17 17.27
C LEU A 20 -0.62 -0.15 18.36
N ASP A 21 -1.04 -0.03 19.62
CA ASP A 21 -0.13 -0.22 20.75
C ASP A 21 0.46 -1.63 20.78
N GLY A 22 1.76 -1.72 21.06
CA GLY A 22 2.55 -2.94 20.87
C GLY A 22 2.84 -3.25 19.40
N PHE A 23 1.80 -3.47 18.58
CA PHE A 23 1.95 -3.94 17.20
C PHE A 23 2.82 -3.00 16.36
N SER A 24 2.58 -1.69 16.48
CA SER A 24 3.35 -0.69 15.76
C SER A 24 4.82 -0.69 16.18
N ASN A 25 5.10 -0.85 17.48
CA ASN A 25 6.48 -0.91 17.98
C ASN A 25 7.20 -2.15 17.46
N ASP A 26 6.56 -3.31 17.48
CA ASP A 26 7.19 -4.55 17.01
C ASP A 26 7.39 -4.54 15.49
N MET A 27 6.44 -3.98 14.73
CA MET A 27 6.62 -3.75 13.29
C MET A 27 7.76 -2.78 13.00
N PHE A 28 7.97 -1.79 13.87
CA PHE A 28 9.09 -0.86 13.76
C PHE A 28 10.41 -1.58 14.05
N GLU A 29 10.51 -2.31 15.14
CA GLU A 29 11.71 -3.07 15.53
C GLU A 29 12.06 -4.16 14.50
N ALA A 30 11.05 -4.82 13.93
CA ALA A 30 11.21 -5.79 12.85
C ALA A 30 11.61 -5.17 11.48
N ASN A 31 11.76 -3.84 11.39
CA ASN A 31 11.99 -3.10 10.13
C ASN A 31 10.94 -3.39 9.03
N ALA A 32 9.73 -3.77 9.44
CA ALA A 32 8.68 -4.22 8.52
C ALA A 32 8.08 -3.05 7.72
N TYR A 33 7.95 -1.86 8.34
CA TYR A 33 7.39 -0.68 7.66
C TYR A 33 8.15 -0.30 6.40
N MET A 34 9.47 -0.39 6.40
CA MET A 34 10.28 -0.10 5.22
C MET A 34 10.00 -1.07 4.08
N SER A 35 10.00 -2.38 4.34
CA SER A 35 9.77 -3.39 3.31
C SER A 35 8.36 -3.27 2.71
N ILE A 36 7.37 -3.12 3.58
CA ILE A 36 5.95 -3.04 3.17
C ILE A 36 5.69 -1.72 2.43
N GLY A 37 6.22 -0.62 2.94
CA GLY A 37 6.12 0.70 2.33
C GLY A 37 6.78 0.81 0.96
N LEU A 38 7.96 0.20 0.79
CA LEU A 38 8.61 0.11 -0.52
C LEU A 38 7.81 -0.77 -1.48
N THR A 39 7.31 -1.92 -1.01
CA THR A 39 6.44 -2.77 -1.84
C THR A 39 5.20 -2.01 -2.30
N MET A 40 4.59 -1.23 -1.41
CA MET A 40 3.44 -0.39 -1.73
C MET A 40 3.76 0.64 -2.80
N LEU A 41 4.80 1.45 -2.60
CA LEU A 41 5.19 2.49 -3.55
C LEU A 41 5.55 1.90 -4.93
N LEU A 42 6.37 0.86 -4.95
CA LEU A 42 6.83 0.24 -6.20
C LEU A 42 5.69 -0.46 -6.94
N SER A 43 4.84 -1.21 -6.23
CA SER A 43 3.71 -1.90 -6.85
C SER A 43 2.66 -0.92 -7.37
N SER A 44 2.33 0.13 -6.62
CA SER A 44 1.42 1.19 -7.08
C SER A 44 1.97 1.92 -8.30
N ALA A 45 3.25 2.30 -8.29
CA ALA A 45 3.88 2.97 -9.44
C ALA A 45 3.92 2.05 -10.68
N PHE A 46 4.30 0.79 -10.49
CA PHE A 46 4.41 -0.18 -11.58
C PHE A 46 3.04 -0.54 -12.19
N LEU A 47 2.03 -0.77 -11.36
CA LEU A 47 0.67 -1.09 -11.84
C LEU A 47 0.01 0.12 -12.52
N GLU A 48 0.24 1.34 -12.03
CA GLU A 48 -0.20 2.56 -12.72
C GLU A 48 0.53 2.77 -14.05
N PHE A 49 1.83 2.48 -14.09
CA PHE A 49 2.59 2.47 -15.34
C PHE A 49 1.98 1.48 -16.35
N ILE A 50 1.69 0.24 -15.92
CA ILE A 50 1.01 -0.74 -16.77
C ILE A 50 -0.33 -0.20 -17.28
N TYR A 51 -1.11 0.45 -16.41
CA TYR A 51 -2.40 0.98 -16.79
C TYR A 51 -2.31 2.09 -17.84
N TYR A 52 -1.46 3.09 -17.64
CA TYR A 52 -1.37 4.24 -18.54
C TYR A 52 -0.68 3.95 -19.87
N TYR A 53 0.29 3.02 -19.90
CA TYR A 53 1.05 2.74 -21.12
C TYR A 53 0.58 1.51 -21.88
N PHE A 54 0.05 0.49 -21.20
CA PHE A 54 -0.39 -0.75 -21.83
C PHE A 54 -1.91 -0.87 -21.85
N ILE A 55 -2.57 -0.90 -20.69
CA ILE A 55 -4.00 -1.22 -20.63
C ILE A 55 -4.81 -0.13 -21.33
N SER A 56 -4.68 1.13 -20.93
CA SER A 56 -5.50 2.22 -21.48
C SER A 56 -5.22 2.56 -22.95
N ASN A 57 -3.99 2.35 -23.44
CA ASN A 57 -3.62 2.66 -24.83
C ASN A 57 -4.01 1.54 -25.81
N TYR A 58 -3.85 0.27 -25.39
CA TYR A 58 -4.07 -0.89 -26.26
C TYR A 58 -5.44 -1.54 -26.06
N SER A 59 -6.20 -1.16 -25.04
CA SER A 59 -7.57 -1.63 -24.81
C SER A 59 -8.57 -0.48 -24.72
N GLY A 60 -9.88 -0.77 -24.81
CA GLY A 60 -10.95 0.22 -24.64
C GLY A 60 -11.12 0.78 -23.22
N PHE A 61 -10.15 0.54 -22.32
CA PHE A 61 -10.21 0.82 -20.88
C PHE A 61 -9.72 2.23 -20.50
N TYR A 62 -9.79 3.21 -21.41
CA TYR A 62 -9.40 4.60 -21.16
C TYR A 62 -10.46 5.43 -20.41
N LYS A 63 -11.65 4.86 -20.12
CA LYS A 63 -12.74 5.58 -19.45
C LYS A 63 -12.45 5.71 -17.95
N LYS A 64 -12.79 6.86 -17.36
CA LYS A 64 -12.62 7.17 -15.93
C LYS A 64 -13.12 6.09 -14.97
N ARG A 65 -14.23 5.42 -15.30
CA ARG A 65 -14.76 4.31 -14.49
C ARG A 65 -13.80 3.12 -14.38
N PHE A 66 -13.08 2.80 -15.45
CA PHE A 66 -12.13 1.68 -15.47
C PHE A 66 -10.84 2.04 -14.73
N TRP A 67 -10.43 3.30 -14.81
CA TRP A 67 -9.34 3.84 -13.98
C TRP A 67 -9.68 3.75 -12.48
N LEU A 68 -10.90 4.13 -12.08
CA LEU A 68 -11.31 4.03 -10.67
C LEU A 68 -11.32 2.57 -10.19
N ILE A 69 -11.88 1.65 -11.00
CA ILE A 69 -11.83 0.21 -10.70
C ILE A 69 -10.37 -0.26 -10.60
N TRP A 70 -9.49 0.21 -11.48
CA TRP A 70 -8.08 -0.16 -11.48
C TRP A 70 -7.37 0.25 -10.18
N ILE A 71 -7.59 1.47 -9.70
CA ILE A 71 -7.04 1.94 -8.43
C ILE A 71 -7.55 1.08 -7.26
N LEU A 72 -8.83 0.70 -7.25
CA LEU A 72 -9.37 -0.20 -6.23
C LEU A 72 -8.71 -1.58 -6.28
N VAL A 73 -8.43 -2.10 -7.47
CA VAL A 73 -7.69 -3.36 -7.66
C VAL A 73 -6.26 -3.23 -7.10
N ILE A 74 -5.56 -2.12 -7.36
CA ILE A 74 -4.24 -1.86 -6.76
C ILE A 74 -4.32 -1.85 -5.23
N GLY A 75 -5.36 -1.22 -4.67
CA GLY A 75 -5.62 -1.22 -3.23
C GLY A 75 -5.80 -2.62 -2.65
N ILE A 76 -6.59 -3.48 -3.31
CA ILE A 76 -6.81 -4.89 -2.90
C ILE A 76 -5.51 -5.70 -2.97
N ILE A 77 -4.71 -5.53 -4.02
CA ILE A 77 -3.41 -6.22 -4.15
C ILE A 77 -2.48 -5.80 -3.00
N ASN A 78 -2.43 -4.50 -2.72
CA ASN A 78 -1.60 -3.96 -1.65
C ASN A 78 -2.09 -4.33 -0.25
N PHE A 79 -3.40 -4.45 -0.06
CA PHE A 79 -3.98 -5.02 1.15
C PHE A 79 -3.44 -6.43 1.40
N GLY A 80 -3.55 -7.32 0.41
CA GLY A 80 -3.09 -8.71 0.54
C GLY A 80 -1.57 -8.81 0.75
N ALA A 81 -0.80 -7.98 0.03
CA ALA A 81 0.65 -7.94 0.17
C ALA A 81 1.10 -7.46 1.56
N ALA A 82 0.48 -6.42 2.11
CA ALA A 82 0.77 -5.94 3.46
C ALA A 82 0.36 -6.94 4.53
N TYR A 83 -0.81 -7.58 4.38
CA TYR A 83 -1.25 -8.60 5.32
C TYR A 83 -0.23 -9.74 5.39
N TYR A 84 0.13 -10.30 4.24
CA TYR A 84 1.12 -11.37 4.16
C TYR A 84 2.49 -10.98 4.72
N GLN A 85 3.02 -9.81 4.34
CA GLN A 85 4.33 -9.37 4.81
C GLN A 85 4.36 -9.02 6.29
N SER A 86 3.31 -8.38 6.81
CA SER A 86 3.21 -8.07 8.25
C SER A 86 3.09 -9.34 9.10
N THR A 87 2.33 -10.34 8.65
CA THR A 87 2.27 -11.64 9.32
C THR A 87 3.65 -12.30 9.37
N ILE A 88 4.36 -12.39 8.23
CA ILE A 88 5.71 -12.99 8.20
C ILE A 88 6.68 -12.21 9.09
N ALA A 89 6.70 -10.88 9.00
CA ALA A 89 7.63 -10.07 9.77
C ALA A 89 7.45 -10.26 11.29
N ILE A 90 6.21 -10.33 11.76
CA ILE A 90 5.90 -10.55 13.18
C ILE A 90 6.13 -12.00 13.59
N GLU A 91 5.78 -12.98 12.74
CA GLU A 91 6.11 -14.39 12.99
C GLU A 91 7.63 -14.60 13.12
N ASP A 92 8.42 -13.97 12.26
CA ASP A 92 9.88 -13.99 12.31
C ASP A 92 10.41 -13.30 13.57
N PHE A 93 9.84 -12.14 13.94
CA PHE A 93 10.20 -11.41 15.15
C PHE A 93 9.96 -12.23 16.43
N TYR A 94 8.84 -12.95 16.50
CA TYR A 94 8.48 -13.82 17.61
C TYR A 94 8.96 -15.27 17.47
N SER A 95 9.77 -15.59 16.47
CA SER A 95 10.21 -16.97 16.18
C SER A 95 10.95 -17.66 17.34
N THR A 96 11.55 -16.88 18.25
CA THR A 96 12.25 -17.37 19.44
C THR A 96 11.41 -17.31 20.73
N SER A 97 10.21 -16.73 20.67
CA SER A 97 9.29 -16.65 21.79
C SER A 97 8.55 -17.97 22.00
N THR A 98 8.48 -18.43 23.24
CA THR A 98 7.71 -19.63 23.61
C THR A 98 6.20 -19.43 23.54
N GLU A 99 5.74 -18.18 23.57
CA GLU A 99 4.31 -17.82 23.56
C GLU A 99 3.80 -17.44 22.16
N GLY A 100 4.70 -17.27 21.19
CA GLY A 100 4.37 -16.83 19.84
C GLY A 100 3.98 -15.34 19.75
N SER A 101 3.38 -14.95 18.63
CA SER A 101 2.87 -13.58 18.41
C SER A 101 1.60 -13.35 19.25
N PRO A 102 1.55 -12.27 20.06
CA PRO A 102 0.35 -11.93 20.85
C PRO A 102 -0.78 -11.31 20.01
N TYR A 103 -0.51 -10.94 18.75
CA TYR A 103 -1.44 -10.21 17.89
C TYR A 103 -2.48 -11.10 17.23
N SER A 104 -3.69 -10.56 17.10
CA SER A 104 -4.83 -11.23 16.48
C SER A 104 -4.99 -10.82 15.01
N PHE A 105 -6.00 -11.40 14.35
CA PHE A 105 -6.39 -10.99 12.99
C PHE A 105 -6.64 -9.48 12.86
N THR A 106 -7.13 -8.83 13.91
CA THR A 106 -7.59 -7.43 13.89
C THR A 106 -6.47 -6.45 13.60
N GLU A 107 -5.29 -6.65 14.18
CA GLU A 107 -4.12 -5.79 14.04
C GLU A 107 -3.58 -5.86 12.60
N TYR A 108 -3.33 -7.08 12.10
CA TYR A 108 -2.89 -7.31 10.71
C TYR A 108 -3.89 -6.75 9.70
N PHE A 109 -5.19 -6.97 9.93
CA PHE A 109 -6.25 -6.45 9.07
C PHE A 109 -6.27 -4.92 9.05
N THR A 110 -6.21 -4.30 10.22
CA THR A 110 -6.24 -2.84 10.36
C THR A 110 -5.04 -2.20 9.67
N PHE A 111 -3.83 -2.71 9.94
CA PHE A 111 -2.61 -2.26 9.27
C PHE A 111 -2.69 -2.41 7.74
N SER A 112 -3.19 -3.54 7.26
CA SER A 112 -3.35 -3.81 5.83
C SER A 112 -4.37 -2.90 5.16
N MET A 113 -5.44 -2.52 5.87
CA MET A 113 -6.40 -1.51 5.39
C MET A 113 -5.74 -0.15 5.24
N VAL A 114 -4.92 0.27 6.20
CA VAL A 114 -4.16 1.52 6.11
C VAL A 114 -3.22 1.49 4.91
N ASN A 115 -2.53 0.37 4.68
CA ASN A 115 -1.71 0.18 3.48
C ASN A 115 -2.52 0.30 2.18
N ALA A 116 -3.70 -0.30 2.12
CA ALA A 116 -4.57 -0.22 0.95
C ALA A 116 -5.00 1.22 0.64
N ILE A 117 -5.32 1.99 1.69
CA ILE A 117 -5.69 3.42 1.56
C ILE A 117 -4.49 4.21 1.01
N TRP A 118 -3.29 4.01 1.55
CA TRP A 118 -2.10 4.67 1.05
C TRP A 118 -1.76 4.25 -0.39
N ALA A 119 -1.90 2.98 -0.74
CA ALA A 119 -1.73 2.49 -2.11
C ALA A 119 -2.70 3.19 -3.08
N ILE A 120 -3.95 3.41 -2.68
CA ILE A 120 -4.95 4.16 -3.46
C ILE A 120 -4.51 5.62 -3.64
N ILE A 121 -4.06 6.27 -2.56
CA ILE A 121 -3.59 7.66 -2.59
C ILE A 121 -2.37 7.79 -3.52
N PHE A 122 -1.37 6.92 -3.38
CA PHE A 122 -0.19 6.95 -4.25
C PHE A 122 -0.51 6.62 -5.70
N SER A 123 -1.40 5.66 -5.96
CA SER A 123 -1.85 5.36 -7.33
C SER A 123 -2.55 6.55 -7.97
N PHE A 124 -3.33 7.30 -7.19
CA PHE A 124 -3.91 8.56 -7.62
C PHE A 124 -2.85 9.62 -7.94
N LEU A 125 -1.83 9.78 -7.09
CA LEU A 125 -0.72 10.70 -7.33
C LEU A 125 0.09 10.32 -8.58
N PHE A 126 0.42 9.04 -8.75
CA PHE A 126 1.11 8.54 -9.93
C PHE A 126 0.27 8.74 -11.20
N SER A 127 -1.04 8.55 -11.12
CA SER A 127 -1.96 8.84 -12.24
C SER A 127 -1.83 10.28 -12.73
N ILE A 128 -1.69 11.26 -11.82
CA ILE A 128 -1.51 12.68 -12.19
C ILE A 128 -0.20 12.89 -12.96
N VAL A 129 0.87 12.19 -12.59
CA VAL A 129 2.18 12.30 -13.24
C VAL A 129 2.20 11.59 -14.59
N LEU A 130 1.59 10.40 -14.67
CA LEU A 130 1.65 9.55 -15.86
C LEU A 130 0.69 9.97 -16.97
N LYS A 131 -0.39 10.69 -16.66
CA LYS A 131 -1.37 11.15 -17.66
C LYS A 131 -0.74 11.97 -18.80
N PHE A 132 0.32 12.74 -18.52
CA PHE A 132 0.92 13.66 -19.48
C PHE A 132 1.59 12.94 -20.66
N LYS A 133 1.92 11.66 -20.52
CA LYS A 133 2.55 10.85 -21.56
C LYS A 133 1.59 9.86 -22.23
N SER A 134 0.36 9.70 -21.73
CA SER A 134 -0.60 8.77 -22.32
C SER A 134 -1.40 9.43 -23.45
N VAL A 135 -1.45 8.76 -24.61
CA VAL A 135 -2.12 9.29 -25.82
C VAL A 135 -3.64 9.22 -25.69
N LYS A 136 -4.18 8.14 -25.09
CA LYS A 136 -5.63 7.91 -24.96
C LYS A 136 -6.20 8.25 -23.58
N ALA A 137 -5.39 8.17 -22.53
CA ALA A 137 -5.81 8.41 -21.14
C ALA A 137 -5.36 9.78 -20.60
N SER A 138 -5.04 10.74 -21.47
CA SER A 138 -4.60 12.09 -21.08
C SER A 138 -5.64 12.89 -20.28
N LYS A 139 -6.93 12.54 -20.40
CA LYS A 139 -8.09 13.15 -19.70
C LYS A 139 -8.55 12.36 -18.47
N THR A 140 -7.74 11.41 -18.01
CA THR A 140 -7.94 10.71 -16.74
C THR A 140 -6.72 10.95 -15.86
N PRO A 141 -6.86 11.30 -14.58
CA PRO A 141 -8.10 11.28 -13.77
C PRO A 141 -9.03 12.51 -13.90
N PHE A 142 -8.58 13.57 -14.60
CA PHE A 142 -9.28 14.84 -14.79
C PHE A 142 -9.54 15.16 -16.26
#